data_AF-A0A8X6R3L4-F1
#
_entry.id   AF-A0A8X6R3L4-F1
#
_cell.length_a   1.000
_cell.length_b   1.000
_cell.length_c   1.000
_cell.angle_alpha   90.00
_cell.angle_beta   90.00
_cell.angle_gamma   90.00
#
_symmetry.space_group_name_H-M   'P 1'
#
loop_
_entity.id
_entity.type
_entity.pdbx_description
1 polymer ?
#
loop_
_entity_poly.entity_id
_entity_poly.type
_entity_poly.pdbx_seq_one_letter_code
_entity_poly.pdbx_strand_id
1 'polypeptide(L)' 'ETYVLAVSRHLQTIYVIQNKGYDGFQVIQEIHAPGVINVSIFSTVDDILLAIASKTGHTKVLKCIMRGIKHINYQT' A
#
# COMPACT_ATOMS: atom_id res chain seq x y z
N GLU A 1 -5.02 -0.14 14.08
CA GLU A 1 -5.04 -1.20 13.05
C GLU A 1 -3.71 -1.15 12.30
N THR A 2 -3.14 -2.29 11.96
CA THR A 2 -1.85 -2.35 11.26
C THR A 2 -2.07 -2.79 9.83
N TYR A 3 -1.57 -2.00 8.89
CA TYR A 3 -1.63 -2.28 7.47
C TYR A 3 -0.21 -2.46 6.92
N VAL A 4 -0.05 -3.38 5.99
CA VAL A 4 1.20 -3.68 5.29
C VAL A 4 0.94 -3.58 3.80
N LEU A 5 1.86 -2.95 3.08
CA LEU A 5 1.87 -2.96 1.62
C LEU A 5 2.92 -3.93 1.14
N ALA A 6 2.53 -4.88 0.30
CA ALA A 6 3.44 -5.77 -0.37
C ALA A 6 3.41 -5.49 -1.88
N VAL A 7 4.59 -5.41 -2.49
CA VAL A 7 4.73 -5.10 -3.92
C VAL A 7 5.28 -6.32 -4.63
N SER A 8 4.48 -6.93 -5.50
CA SER A 8 4.93 -8.02 -6.37
C SER A 8 5.31 -7.48 -7.73
N ARG A 9 6.61 -7.45 -8.01
CA ARG A 9 7.16 -7.06 -9.32
C ARG A 9 6.82 -8.07 -10.42
N HIS A 10 6.73 -9.37 -10.05
CA HIS A 10 6.40 -10.42 -11.00
C HIS A 10 4.93 -10.38 -11.42
N LEU A 11 4.03 -10.26 -10.45
CA LEU A 11 2.58 -10.18 -10.69
C LEU A 11 2.11 -8.77 -11.05
N GLN A 12 3.03 -7.79 -11.05
CA GLN A 12 2.74 -6.38 -11.31
C GLN A 12 1.56 -5.86 -10.48
N THR A 13 1.53 -6.25 -9.21
CA THR A 13 0.39 -6.04 -8.32
C THR A 13 0.87 -5.62 -6.94
N ILE A 14 0.14 -4.68 -6.34
CA ILE A 14 0.36 -4.22 -4.98
C ILE A 14 -0.76 -4.78 -4.11
N TYR A 15 -0.40 -5.41 -3.01
CA TYR A 15 -1.32 -5.98 -2.05
C TYR A 15 -1.40 -5.08 -0.82
N VAL A 16 -2.62 -4.69 -0.47
CA VAL A 16 -2.92 -4.05 0.81
C VAL A 16 -3.34 -5.16 1.76
N ILE A 17 -2.57 -5.34 2.83
CA ILE A 17 -2.72 -6.41 3.79
C ILE A 17 -3.06 -5.79 5.13
N GLN A 18 -4.12 -6.26 5.79
CA GLN A 18 -4.51 -5.84 7.12
C GLN A 18 -4.16 -6.93 8.13
N ASN A 19 -3.54 -6.54 9.24
CA ASN A 19 -3.40 -7.42 10.40
C ASN A 19 -4.70 -7.43 11.20
N LYS A 20 -5.33 -8.60 11.31
CA LYS A 20 -6.57 -8.84 12.07
C LYS A 20 -6.31 -9.46 13.44
N GLY A 21 -5.07 -9.38 13.95
CA GLY A 21 -4.70 -9.92 15.26
C GLY A 21 -4.61 -11.44 15.21
N TYR A 22 -5.52 -12.14 15.90
CA TYR A 22 -5.50 -13.61 15.98
C TYR A 22 -5.74 -14.30 14.63
N ASP A 23 -6.47 -13.65 13.72
CA ASP A 23 -6.70 -14.15 12.36
C ASP A 23 -5.49 -13.93 11.42
N GLY A 24 -4.44 -13.26 11.91
CA GLY A 24 -3.21 -12.98 11.16
C GLY A 24 -3.37 -11.89 10.10
N PHE A 25 -2.60 -12.02 9.02
CA PHE A 25 -2.55 -11.06 7.92
C PHE A 25 -3.48 -11.47 6.79
N GLN A 26 -4.39 -10.57 6.40
CA GLN A 26 -5.33 -10.81 5.31
C GLN A 26 -5.17 -9.75 4.22
N VAL A 27 -5.11 -10.18 2.96
CA VAL A 27 -5.19 -9.27 1.81
C VAL A 27 -6.61 -8.69 1.77
N ILE A 28 -6.70 -7.36 1.86
CA ILE A 28 -7.97 -6.63 1.80
C ILE A 28 -8.20 -5.94 0.46
N GLN A 29 -7.12 -5.69 -0.29
CA GLN A 29 -7.21 -5.07 -1.61
C GLN A 29 -6.00 -5.43 -2.47
N GLU A 30 -6.26 -5.63 -3.75
CA GLU A 30 -5.24 -5.81 -4.79
C GLU A 30 -5.32 -4.63 -5.77
N ILE A 31 -4.17 -4.05 -6.09
CA ILE A 31 -4.06 -2.91 -7.00
C ILE A 31 -3.13 -3.33 -8.13
N HIS A 32 -3.70 -3.45 -9.34
CA HIS A 32 -2.91 -3.76 -10.51
C HIS A 32 -2.06 -2.55 -10.94
N ALA A 33 -0.73 -2.75 -10.94
CA ALA A 33 0.26 -1.71 -11.20
C ALA A 33 1.35 -2.24 -12.16
N PRO A 34 1.09 -2.18 -13.48
CA PRO A 34 2.05 -2.59 -14.49
C PRO A 34 3.40 -1.92 -14.33
N GLY A 35 4.47 -2.73 -14.31
CA GLY A 35 5.84 -2.25 -14.17
C GLY A 35 6.20 -1.65 -12.82
N VAL A 36 5.43 -1.89 -11.76
CA VAL A 36 5.73 -1.36 -10.42
C VAL A 36 7.15 -1.74 -9.97
N ILE A 37 7.90 -0.74 -9.51
CA ILE A 37 9.24 -0.89 -8.94
C ILE A 37 9.16 -0.75 -7.43
N ASN A 38 8.48 0.31 -6.98
CA ASN A 38 8.42 0.70 -5.58
C ASN A 38 7.09 1.40 -5.27
N VAL A 39 6.70 1.35 -4.00
CA VAL A 39 5.58 2.09 -3.45
C VAL A 39 6.06 2.87 -2.24
N SER A 40 5.84 4.18 -2.23
CA SER A 40 6.13 5.06 -1.11
C SER A 40 4.83 5.51 -0.46
N ILE A 41 4.81 5.52 0.86
CA ILE A 41 3.65 5.94 1.65
C ILE A 41 3.92 7.35 2.17
N PHE A 42 2.98 8.25 1.93
CA PHE A 42 2.98 9.59 2.49
C PHE A 42 1.74 9.75 3.36
N SER A 43 1.90 10.29 4.56
CA SER A 43 0.78 10.62 5.42
C SER A 43 0.67 12.13 5.59
N THR A 44 -0.51 12.68 5.32
CA THR A 44 -0.85 14.05 5.72
C THR A 44 -1.59 14.02 7.07
N VAL A 45 -2.24 15.09 7.49
CA VAL A 45 -3.07 15.07 8.72
C VAL A 45 -4.28 14.16 8.52
N ASP A 46 -4.98 14.30 7.40
CA ASP A 46 -6.25 13.61 7.17
C ASP A 46 -6.12 12.37 6.26
N ASP A 47 -5.10 12.33 5.39
CA ASP A 47 -5.01 11.33 4.33
C ASP A 47 -3.75 10.49 4.38
N ILE A 48 -3.82 9.31 3.78
CA ILE A 48 -2.66 8.49 3.43
C ILE A 48 -2.62 8.43 1.91
N LEU A 49 -1.47 8.77 1.33
CA LEU A 49 -1.22 8.76 -0.10
C LEU A 49 -0.19 7.68 -0.41
N LEU A 50 -0.41 6.95 -1.49
CA LEU A 50 0.48 5.92 -2.02
C LEU A 50 1.04 6.42 -3.35
N ALA A 51 2.34 6.65 -3.41
CA ALA A 51 3.03 6.95 -4.65
C ALA A 51 3.63 5.66 -5.22
N ILE A 52 3.17 5.27 -6.39
CA ILE A 52 3.56 4.04 -7.09
C ILE A 52 4.50 4.42 -8.21
N ALA A 53 5.77 4.06 -8.05
CA ALA A 53 6.77 4.21 -9.10
C ALA A 53 6.71 3.00 -10.05
N SER A 54 6.60 3.26 -11.35
CA SER A 54 6.59 2.23 -12.40
C SER A 54 7.73 2.46 -13.39
N LYS A 55 8.30 1.36 -13.90
CA LYS A 55 9.34 1.37 -14.94
C LYS A 55 8.76 1.52 -16.35
N THR A 56 7.60 0.93 -16.59
CA THR A 56 7.04 0.77 -17.93
C THR A 56 5.80 1.64 -18.17
N GLY A 57 5.32 2.32 -17.15
CA GLY A 57 4.15 3.20 -17.23
C GLY A 57 4.32 4.47 -16.41
N HIS A 58 3.26 5.27 -16.33
CA HIS A 58 3.24 6.50 -15.54
C HIS A 58 3.29 6.18 -14.03
N THR A 59 4.04 6.99 -13.30
CA THR A 59 3.93 7.06 -11.83
C THR A 59 2.49 7.41 -11.46
N LYS A 60 1.88 6.62 -10.58
CA LYS A 60 0.51 6.85 -10.11
C LYS A 60 0.55 7.28 -8.65
N VAL A 61 -0.33 8.21 -8.27
CA VAL A 61 -0.55 8.58 -6.87
C VAL A 61 -1.98 8.21 -6.53
N LEU A 62 -2.14 7.39 -5.50
CA LEU A 62 -3.46 6.93 -5.02
C LEU A 62 -3.71 7.49 -3.62
N LYS A 63 -4.92 8.02 -3.41
CA LYS A 63 -5.38 8.34 -2.07
C LYS A 63 -5.97 7.09 -1.43
N CYS A 64 -5.42 6.70 -0.29
CA CYS A 64 -5.90 5.58 0.48
C CYS A 64 -6.98 6.06 1.45
N ILE A 65 -8.20 5.54 1.28
CA ILE A 65 -9.34 5.85 2.15
C ILE A 65 -9.48 4.70 3.16
N MET A 66 -8.82 4.83 4.30
CA MET A 66 -8.92 3.88 5.41
C MET A 66 -9.71 4.52 6.56
N ARG A 67 -10.69 3.78 7.12
CA ARG A 67 -11.42 4.19 8.32
C ARG A 67 -10.62 3.77 9.56
N GLY A 68 -9.82 4.66 10.15
CA GLY A 68 -9.10 4.35 11.38
C GLY A 68 -8.14 5.44 11.85
N ILE A 69 -7.87 5.49 13.15
CA ILE A 69 -6.94 6.43 13.80
C ILE A 69 -5.51 6.04 13.39
N LYS A 70 -4.78 7.01 12.81
CA LYS A 70 -3.43 6.84 12.23
C LYS A 70 -2.40 6.36 13.26
N HIS A 71 -1.82 5.20 13.00
CA HIS A 71 -0.54 4.79 13.57
C HIS A 71 0.28 4.12 12.47
N ILE A 72 1.28 4.81 11.93
CA ILE A 72 2.09 4.33 10.81
C ILE A 72 3.51 4.08 11.35
N ASN A 73 3.89 2.80 11.44
CA ASN A 73 5.26 2.40 11.77
C ASN A 73 6.00 2.07 10.47
N TYR A 74 7.11 2.77 10.20
CA TYR A 74 8.05 2.43 9.16
C TYR A 74 9.14 1.54 9.76
N GLN A 75 9.42 0.39 9.13
CA GLN A 75 10.67 -0.35 9.34
C GLN A 75 11.31 -0.53 7.98
N THR A 76 12.46 0.13 7.81
CA THR A 76 13.40 0.00 6.68
C THR A 76 14.16 -1.31 6.72
#